data_AF-A0A254QNE5-F1
#
_entry.id   AF-A0A254QNE5-F1
#
_cell.length_a   1.000
_cell.length_b   1.000
_cell.length_c   1.000
_cell.angle_alpha   90.00
_cell.angle_beta   90.00
_cell.angle_gamma   90.00
#
_symmetry.space_group_name_H-M   'P 1'
#
loop_
_entity.id
_entity.type
_entity.pdbx_description
1 polymer ?
#
loop_
_entity_poly.entity_id
_entity_poly.type
_entity_poly.pdbx_seq_one_letter_code
_entity_poly.pdbx_strand_id
1 'polypeptide(L)'
;MPGMAISDHGVMFGVMEFYMEAKKKGIKPILGVEAYVAPRGMEKKDGRADRENFHLLLLAKDLEGYRNLCKLSSIAALKGFYGKPRVDHDVLRAHSKGVIATSACLGSEVCQVLMKGEYDQAQYIAGMYAEMFGQENFFIELQDHGLKEQREIFE
;
A
#
# COMPACT_ATOMS: atom_id res chain seq x y z
N MET A 1 20.48 -13.84 -0.34
CA MET A 1 19.31 -12.96 -0.55
C MET A 1 19.84 -11.58 -0.95
N PRO A 2 19.62 -11.12 -2.20
CA PRO A 2 20.27 -9.91 -2.72
C PRO A 2 19.62 -8.59 -2.28
N GLY A 3 18.37 -8.63 -1.82
CA GLY A 3 17.65 -7.47 -1.31
C GLY A 3 16.48 -7.86 -0.41
N MET A 4 16.00 -6.89 0.37
CA MET A 4 14.91 -7.06 1.33
C MET A 4 14.12 -5.75 1.42
N ALA A 5 12.80 -5.85 1.55
CA ALA A 5 11.93 -4.70 1.77
C ALA A 5 11.49 -4.60 3.23
N ILE A 6 11.31 -3.37 3.71
CA ILE A 6 10.56 -3.06 4.93
C ILE A 6 9.22 -2.43 4.51
N SER A 7 8.13 -2.88 5.11
CA SER A 7 6.77 -2.44 4.77
C SER A 7 5.86 -2.47 6.00
N ASP A 8 6.25 -1.72 7.04
CA ASP A 8 5.47 -1.64 8.28
C ASP A 8 4.06 -1.05 8.03
N HIS A 9 3.11 -1.39 8.90
CA HIS A 9 1.73 -0.91 8.81
C HIS A 9 1.58 0.60 9.08
N GLY A 10 1.32 1.38 8.02
CA GLY A 10 0.93 2.78 8.08
C GLY A 10 1.99 3.77 8.55
N VAL A 11 3.21 3.30 8.87
CA VAL A 11 4.30 4.11 9.43
C VAL A 11 5.64 3.74 8.81
N MET A 12 6.61 4.65 8.90
CA MET A 12 7.98 4.47 8.37
C MET A 12 9.05 4.55 9.48
N PHE A 13 8.70 4.26 10.73
CA PHE A 13 9.59 4.49 11.87
C PHE A 13 10.87 3.65 11.83
N GLY A 14 10.79 2.39 11.40
CA GLY A 14 11.95 1.48 11.32
C GLY A 14 12.83 1.67 10.09
N VAL A 15 12.44 2.51 9.14
CA VAL A 15 13.05 2.55 7.79
C VAL A 15 14.52 2.92 7.80
N MET A 16 14.94 3.87 8.65
CA MET A 16 16.35 4.28 8.73
C MET A 16 17.24 3.24 9.41
N GLU A 17 16.76 2.63 10.49
CA GLU A 17 17.48 1.55 11.18
C GLU A 17 17.64 0.34 10.24
N PHE A 18 16.55 -0.05 9.57
CA PHE A 18 16.55 -1.09 8.54
C PHE A 18 17.56 -0.80 7.43
N TYR A 19 17.56 0.42 6.88
CA TYR A 19 18.49 0.81 5.82
C TYR A 19 19.95 0.63 6.28
N MET A 20 20.28 1.13 7.47
CA MET A 20 21.65 1.06 8.01
C MET A 20 22.10 -0.38 8.24
N GLU A 21 21.25 -1.22 8.84
CA GLU A 21 21.58 -2.61 9.15
C GLU A 21 21.64 -3.49 7.89
N ALA A 22 20.72 -3.31 6.94
CA ALA A 22 20.76 -4.02 5.66
C ALA A 22 22.05 -3.70 4.89
N LYS A 23 22.45 -2.42 4.85
CA LYS A 23 23.70 -1.99 4.20
C LYS A 23 24.94 -2.61 4.86
N LYS A 24 25.02 -2.65 6.20
CA LYS A 24 26.11 -3.32 6.93
C LYS A 24 26.23 -4.80 6.57
N LYS A 25 25.09 -5.47 6.33
CA LYS A 25 25.02 -6.90 5.97
C LYS A 25 25.15 -7.17 4.47
N GLY A 26 25.37 -6.14 3.64
CA GLY A 26 25.44 -6.30 2.18
C GLY A 26 24.13 -6.67 1.51
N ILE A 27 22.98 -6.45 2.16
CA ILE A 27 21.63 -6.66 1.61
C ILE A 27 21.17 -5.34 1.01
N LYS A 28 20.64 -5.34 -0.22
CA LYS A 28 20.01 -4.14 -0.82
C LYS A 28 18.72 -3.80 -0.06
N PRO A 29 18.64 -2.66 0.67
CA PRO A 29 17.40 -2.26 1.32
C PRO A 29 16.42 -1.69 0.28
N ILE A 30 15.15 -2.08 0.40
CA ILE A 30 14.02 -1.51 -0.32
C ILE A 30 13.11 -0.88 0.74
N LEU A 31 12.87 0.43 0.63
CA LEU A 31 12.15 1.18 1.66
C LEU A 31 10.69 1.29 1.25
N GLY A 32 9.78 0.94 2.16
CA GLY A 32 8.36 0.90 1.87
C GLY A 32 7.48 1.11 3.10
N VAL A 33 6.18 0.97 2.88
CA VAL A 33 5.12 1.03 3.89
C VAL A 33 3.91 0.26 3.38
N GLU A 34 3.23 -0.47 4.24
CA GLU A 34 1.87 -0.97 3.95
C GLU A 34 0.87 0.09 4.43
N ALA A 35 0.45 0.95 3.52
CA ALA A 35 -0.43 2.07 3.83
C ALA A 35 -1.87 1.62 4.08
N TYR A 36 -2.58 2.34 4.96
CA TYR A 36 -4.02 2.22 5.08
C TYR A 36 -4.71 3.19 4.13
N VAL A 37 -5.66 2.70 3.32
CA VAL A 37 -6.45 3.50 2.39
C VAL A 37 -7.88 3.63 2.92
N ALA A 38 -8.36 4.86 3.04
CA ALA A 38 -9.71 5.17 3.49
C ALA A 38 -10.72 4.97 2.35
N PRO A 39 -11.85 4.26 2.59
CA PRO A 39 -12.78 3.88 1.53
C PRO A 39 -13.59 5.05 0.95
N ARG A 40 -13.78 6.14 1.72
CA ARG A 40 -14.66 7.26 1.35
C ARG A 40 -13.99 8.64 1.43
N GLY A 41 -12.66 8.67 1.53
CA GLY A 41 -11.87 9.88 1.79
C GLY A 41 -11.31 9.92 3.22
N MET A 42 -10.08 10.38 3.39
CA MET A 42 -9.37 10.27 4.68
C MET A 42 -9.88 11.21 5.78
N GLU A 43 -10.60 12.27 5.39
CA GLU A 43 -11.18 13.26 6.31
C GLU A 43 -12.50 12.79 6.94
N LYS A 44 -13.18 11.80 6.35
CA LYS A 44 -14.43 11.26 6.89
C LYS A 44 -14.17 10.31 8.07
N LYS A 45 -14.99 10.46 9.12
CA LYS A 45 -14.84 9.77 10.42
C LYS A 45 -16.21 9.33 10.98
N ASP A 46 -17.08 8.85 10.10
CA ASP A 46 -18.47 8.48 10.41
C ASP A 46 -18.57 7.03 10.92
N GLY A 47 -18.11 6.82 12.15
CA GLY A 47 -18.31 5.55 12.87
C GLY A 47 -17.81 4.33 12.08
N ARG A 48 -18.66 3.30 11.98
CA ARG A 48 -18.28 2.02 11.34
C ARG A 48 -17.92 2.18 9.86
N ALA A 49 -18.57 3.08 9.13
CA ALA A 49 -18.39 3.23 7.69
C ALA A 49 -16.98 3.71 7.29
N ASP A 50 -16.30 4.46 8.17
CA ASP A 50 -14.95 4.96 7.91
C ASP A 50 -13.88 4.33 8.81
N ARG A 51 -14.26 3.38 9.68
CA ARG A 51 -13.31 2.68 10.54
C ARG A 51 -12.61 1.52 9.83
N GLU A 52 -13.25 0.97 8.80
CA GLU A 52 -12.66 -0.02 7.91
C GLU A 52 -11.76 0.66 6.88
N ASN A 53 -10.60 0.05 6.63
CA ASN A 53 -9.57 0.58 5.74
C ASN A 53 -9.02 -0.56 4.90
N PHE A 54 -8.52 -0.23 3.71
CA PHE A 54 -7.81 -1.18 2.87
C PHE A 54 -6.31 -1.10 3.08
N HIS A 55 -5.60 -2.17 2.74
CA HIS A 55 -4.14 -2.19 2.72
C HIS A 55 -3.61 -1.93 1.30
N LEU A 56 -2.51 -1.21 1.20
CA LEU A 56 -1.79 -0.96 -0.05
C LEU A 56 -0.28 -0.97 0.21
N LEU A 57 0.44 -1.92 -0.39
CA LEU A 57 1.90 -1.98 -0.30
C LEU A 57 2.51 -0.94 -1.23
N LEU A 58 3.37 -0.08 -0.68
CA LEU A 58 4.08 0.97 -1.41
C LEU A 58 5.59 0.84 -1.18
N LEU A 59 6.37 0.89 -2.25
CA LEU A 59 7.83 0.79 -2.24
C LEU A 59 8.45 1.99 -2.97
N ALA A 60 9.52 2.55 -2.43
CA ALA A 60 10.28 3.61 -3.07
C ALA A 60 11.16 3.04 -4.19
N LYS A 61 10.90 3.44 -5.44
CA LYS A 61 11.74 3.13 -6.61
C LYS A 61 13.06 3.91 -6.59
N ASP A 62 12.99 5.15 -6.11
CA ASP A 62 14.09 6.09 -6.06
C ASP A 62 13.94 7.08 -4.88
N LEU A 63 14.78 8.12 -4.83
CA LEU A 63 14.76 9.12 -3.77
C LEU A 63 13.49 9.99 -3.78
N GLU A 64 12.89 10.23 -4.95
CA GLU A 64 11.63 10.96 -5.06
C GLU A 64 10.49 10.11 -4.48
N GLY A 65 10.47 8.82 -4.81
CA GLY A 65 9.59 7.83 -4.19
C GLY A 65 9.69 7.83 -2.68
N TYR A 66 10.91 7.75 -2.13
CA TYR A 66 11.12 7.78 -0.68
C TYR A 66 10.56 9.06 -0.03
N ARG A 67 10.82 10.23 -0.63
CA ARG A 67 10.26 11.51 -0.14
C ARG A 67 8.74 11.51 -0.18
N ASN A 68 8.15 10.94 -1.23
CA ASN A 68 6.71 10.80 -1.35
C ASN A 68 6.13 9.85 -0.29
N LEU A 69 6.77 8.70 -0.01
CA LEU A 69 6.35 7.82 1.10
C LEU A 69 6.39 8.54 2.45
N CYS A 70 7.43 9.33 2.73
CA CYS A 70 7.50 10.15 3.95
C CYS A 70 6.35 11.16 4.02
N LYS A 71 6.00 11.80 2.90
CA LYS A 71 4.86 12.74 2.83
C LYS A 71 3.54 12.03 3.05
N LEU A 72 3.31 10.89 2.40
CA LEU A 72 2.12 10.05 2.58
C LEU A 72 1.96 9.65 4.05
N SER A 73 3.01 9.11 4.67
CA SER A 73 2.98 8.72 6.10
C SER A 73 2.70 9.91 7.02
N SER A 74 3.28 11.08 6.73
CA SER A 74 3.03 12.31 7.50
C SER A 74 1.59 12.81 7.36
N ILE A 75 1.05 12.84 6.13
CA ILE A 75 -0.33 13.25 5.87
C ILE A 75 -1.31 12.30 6.55
N ALA A 76 -1.06 10.99 6.45
CA ALA A 76 -1.86 9.95 7.07
C ALA A 76 -1.96 10.12 8.58
N ALA A 77 -0.84 10.43 9.23
CA ALA A 77 -0.78 10.67 10.67
C ALA A 77 -1.42 12.00 11.10
N LEU A 78 -1.18 13.08 10.35
CA LEU A 78 -1.61 14.44 10.75
C LEU A 78 -3.06 14.75 10.40
N LYS A 79 -3.57 14.19 9.29
CA LYS A 79 -4.90 14.53 8.75
C LYS A 79 -5.84 13.34 8.73
N GLY A 80 -5.37 12.21 8.20
CA GLY A 80 -6.19 11.02 7.95
C GLY A 80 -6.38 10.09 9.14
N PHE A 81 -5.84 10.44 10.31
CA PHE A 81 -5.87 9.56 11.47
C PHE A 81 -7.30 9.34 11.99
N TYR A 82 -7.71 8.09 11.97
CA TYR A 82 -8.95 7.60 12.57
C TYR A 82 -8.78 6.14 12.98
N GLY A 83 -8.24 5.92 14.19
CA GLY A 83 -7.81 4.61 14.69
C GLY A 83 -6.52 4.09 14.03
N LYS A 84 -6.33 4.36 12.74
CA LYS A 84 -5.11 4.13 11.96
C LYS A 84 -4.75 5.40 11.16
N PRO A 85 -3.47 5.63 10.80
CA PRO A 85 -3.08 6.69 9.89
C PRO A 85 -3.43 6.29 8.45
N ARG A 86 -4.38 6.98 7.83
CA ARG A 86 -4.91 6.61 6.51
C ARG A 86 -4.67 7.68 5.46
N VAL A 87 -4.51 7.29 4.21
CA VAL A 87 -4.57 8.17 3.05
C VAL A 87 -5.81 7.85 2.22
N ASP A 88 -6.14 8.69 1.26
CA ASP A 88 -7.13 8.40 0.21
C ASP A 88 -6.47 8.43 -1.18
N HIS A 89 -7.25 8.06 -2.20
CA HIS A 89 -6.75 7.98 -3.57
C HIS A 89 -6.27 9.33 -4.13
N ASP A 90 -6.83 10.45 -3.67
CA ASP A 90 -6.42 11.79 -4.09
C ASP A 90 -5.01 12.11 -3.57
N VAL A 91 -4.75 11.85 -2.29
CA VAL A 91 -3.44 12.01 -1.69
C VAL A 91 -2.43 11.04 -2.30
N LEU A 92 -2.82 9.79 -2.56
CA LEU A 92 -1.95 8.82 -3.24
C LEU A 92 -1.56 9.32 -4.64
N ARG A 93 -2.52 9.82 -5.42
CA ARG A 93 -2.28 10.36 -6.76
C ARG A 93 -1.34 11.57 -6.75
N ALA A 94 -1.46 12.45 -5.76
CA ALA A 94 -0.59 13.60 -5.61
C ALA A 94 0.87 13.24 -5.27
N HIS A 95 1.11 12.02 -4.79
CA HIS A 95 2.42 11.54 -4.32
C HIS A 95 2.82 10.19 -4.95
N SER A 96 2.32 9.86 -6.15
CA SER A 96 2.57 8.56 -6.79
C SER A 96 3.93 8.46 -7.49
N LYS A 97 4.54 9.60 -7.84
CA LYS A 97 5.79 9.62 -8.61
C LYS A 97 6.94 8.94 -7.84
N GLY A 98 7.67 8.05 -8.52
CA GLY A 98 8.77 7.29 -7.94
C GLY A 98 8.33 6.18 -6.96
N VAL A 99 7.03 5.91 -6.85
CA VAL A 99 6.48 4.87 -5.97
C VAL A 99 6.03 3.67 -6.80
N ILE A 100 6.42 2.47 -6.36
CA ILE A 100 5.87 1.20 -6.82
C ILE A 100 4.75 0.82 -5.87
N ALA A 101 3.61 0.38 -6.40
CA ALA A 101 2.49 -0.13 -5.63
C ALA A 101 2.12 -1.55 -6.07
N THR A 102 1.41 -2.27 -5.22
CA THR A 102 0.87 -3.59 -5.57
C THR A 102 -0.61 -3.72 -5.22
N SER A 103 -1.26 -4.79 -5.68
CA SER A 103 -2.61 -5.15 -5.22
C SER A 103 -2.68 -5.62 -3.76
N ALA A 104 -1.54 -5.71 -3.06
CA ALA A 104 -1.40 -6.00 -1.63
C ALA A 104 -2.06 -7.32 -1.16
N CYS A 105 -2.27 -7.45 0.16
CA CYS A 105 -2.78 -8.66 0.80
C CYS A 105 -4.32 -8.79 0.69
N LEU A 106 -4.91 -9.81 1.33
CA LEU A 106 -6.38 -10.00 1.38
C LEU A 106 -7.14 -8.79 1.93
N GLY A 107 -6.51 -7.94 2.73
CA GLY A 107 -7.08 -6.70 3.24
C GLY A 107 -7.11 -5.54 2.25
N SER A 108 -6.68 -5.74 1.00
CA SER A 108 -6.63 -4.69 -0.02
C SER A 108 -7.97 -4.43 -0.68
N GLU A 109 -8.12 -3.26 -1.28
CA GLU A 109 -9.34 -2.87 -1.98
C GLU A 109 -9.67 -3.82 -3.14
N VAL A 110 -8.66 -4.26 -3.88
CA VAL A 110 -8.79 -5.22 -4.99
C VAL A 110 -9.25 -6.58 -4.46
N CYS A 111 -8.56 -7.14 -3.46
CA CYS A 111 -8.87 -8.47 -2.93
C CYS A 111 -10.25 -8.51 -2.24
N GLN A 112 -10.62 -7.44 -1.52
CA GLN A 112 -11.93 -7.35 -0.85
C GLN A 112 -13.11 -7.37 -1.83
N VAL A 113 -12.91 -6.82 -3.03
CA VAL A 113 -13.93 -6.83 -4.09
C VAL A 113 -13.92 -8.17 -4.83
N LEU A 114 -12.75 -8.77 -5.09
CA LEU A 114 -12.66 -10.12 -5.65
C LEU A 114 -13.35 -11.17 -4.77
N MET A 115 -13.16 -11.10 -3.44
CA MET A 115 -13.83 -12.01 -2.49
C MET A 115 -15.36 -11.87 -2.47
N LYS A 116 -15.91 -10.80 -3.05
CA LYS A 116 -17.36 -10.63 -3.24
C LYS A 116 -17.85 -11.14 -4.60
N GLY A 117 -16.96 -11.65 -5.45
CA GLY A 117 -17.26 -12.08 -6.82
C GLY A 117 -17.38 -10.94 -7.81
N GLU A 118 -16.96 -9.72 -7.44
CA GLU A 118 -17.13 -8.51 -8.26
C GLU A 118 -15.89 -8.26 -9.16
N TYR A 119 -15.63 -9.17 -10.10
CA TYR A 119 -14.42 -9.13 -10.94
C TYR A 119 -14.22 -7.80 -11.70
N ASP A 120 -15.27 -7.30 -12.36
CA ASP A 120 -15.20 -6.07 -13.16
C ASP A 120 -14.80 -4.87 -12.29
N GLN A 121 -15.31 -4.81 -11.05
CA GLN A 121 -14.97 -3.75 -10.10
C GLN A 121 -13.52 -3.91 -9.61
N ALA A 122 -13.06 -5.13 -9.35
CA ALA A 122 -11.68 -5.38 -8.98
C ALA A 122 -10.70 -4.99 -10.10
N GLN A 123 -11.04 -5.31 -11.36
CA GLN A 123 -10.28 -4.92 -12.53
C GLN A 123 -10.24 -3.40 -12.69
N TYR A 124 -11.36 -2.72 -12.46
CA TYR A 124 -11.42 -1.26 -12.47
C TYR A 124 -10.49 -0.64 -11.41
N ILE A 125 -10.53 -1.13 -10.16
CA ILE A 125 -9.69 -0.62 -9.07
C ILE A 125 -8.20 -0.87 -9.36
N ALA A 126 -7.85 -2.07 -9.83
CA ALA A 126 -6.48 -2.38 -10.24
C ALA A 126 -6.02 -1.47 -11.39
N GLY A 127 -6.88 -1.21 -12.37
CA GLY A 127 -6.62 -0.29 -13.48
C GLY A 127 -6.40 1.16 -13.02
N MET A 128 -7.21 1.63 -12.07
CA MET A 128 -7.05 2.95 -11.45
C MET A 128 -5.68 3.08 -10.75
N TYR A 129 -5.25 2.05 -10.00
CA TYR A 129 -3.93 2.06 -9.38
C TYR A 129 -2.80 2.00 -10.41
N ALA A 130 -2.93 1.17 -11.44
CA ALA A 130 -1.96 1.09 -12.54
C ALA A 130 -1.82 2.44 -13.27
N GLU A 131 -2.91 3.14 -13.53
CA GLU A 131 -2.88 4.50 -14.10
C GLU A 131 -2.23 5.50 -13.13
N MET A 132 -2.54 5.41 -11.83
CA MET A 132 -2.05 6.33 -10.81
C MET A 132 -0.53 6.25 -10.60
N PHE A 133 0.03 5.03 -10.54
CA PHE A 133 1.45 4.79 -10.27
C PHE A 133 2.28 4.61 -11.55
N GLY A 134 1.64 4.36 -12.69
CA GLY A 134 2.26 4.01 -13.96
C GLY A 134 2.25 2.49 -14.18
N GLN A 135 2.04 2.06 -15.43
CA GLN A 135 1.88 0.66 -15.80
C GLN A 135 3.09 -0.20 -15.43
N GLU A 136 4.29 0.39 -15.39
CA GLU A 136 5.53 -0.28 -15.00
C GLU A 136 5.82 -0.25 -13.49
N ASN A 137 4.97 0.42 -12.70
CA ASN A 137 5.14 0.57 -11.25
C ASN A 137 3.94 0.03 -10.44
N PHE A 138 2.97 -0.64 -11.08
CA PHE A 138 1.90 -1.36 -10.38
C PHE A 138 1.96 -2.86 -10.70
N PHE A 139 1.90 -3.68 -9.66
CA PHE A 139 2.00 -5.14 -9.78
C PHE A 139 0.83 -5.84 -9.09
N ILE A 140 0.34 -6.92 -9.67
CA ILE A 140 -0.55 -7.83 -8.97
C ILE A 140 0.28 -8.66 -7.99
N GLU A 141 -0.02 -8.55 -6.70
CA GLU A 141 0.65 -9.27 -5.64
C GLU A 141 -0.04 -10.62 -5.39
N LEU A 142 0.76 -11.68 -5.38
CA LEU A 142 0.31 -13.03 -5.09
C LEU A 142 0.96 -13.49 -3.80
N GLN A 143 0.14 -13.93 -2.85
CA GLN A 143 0.56 -14.48 -1.57
C GLN A 143 -0.17 -15.79 -1.34
N ASP A 144 0.53 -16.90 -1.10
CA ASP A 144 -0.11 -18.19 -0.82
C ASP A 144 0.34 -18.73 0.53
N HIS A 145 -0.59 -18.67 1.49
CA HIS A 145 -0.47 -19.26 2.83
C HIS A 145 -1.33 -20.53 2.96
N GLY A 146 -1.93 -21.02 1.86
CA GLY A 146 -2.85 -22.15 1.86
C GLY A 146 -4.26 -21.84 2.36
N LEU A 147 -4.63 -20.55 2.49
CA LEU A 147 -5.95 -20.11 2.94
C LEU A 147 -6.99 -20.30 1.84
N LYS A 148 -8.25 -20.54 2.23
CA LYS A 148 -9.36 -20.75 1.28
C LYS A 148 -9.60 -19.49 0.46
N GLU A 149 -9.62 -18.34 1.13
CA GLU A 149 -9.88 -17.03 0.56
C GLU A 149 -8.83 -16.65 -0.49
N GLN A 150 -7.57 -17.06 -0.31
CA GLN A 150 -6.52 -16.81 -1.29
C GLN A 150 -6.70 -17.65 -2.55
N ARG A 151 -7.15 -18.91 -2.40
CA ARG A 151 -7.47 -19.77 -3.55
C ARG A 151 -8.64 -19.23 -4.34
N GLU A 152 -9.69 -18.78 -3.65
CA GLU A 152 -10.90 -18.21 -4.28
C GLU A 152 -10.61 -16.99 -5.15
N ILE A 153 -9.60 -16.17 -4.81
CA ILE A 153 -9.23 -14.98 -5.62
C ILE A 153 -8.17 -15.27 -6.69
N PHE A 154 -7.62 -16.48 -6.75
CA PHE A 154 -6.66 -16.90 -7.79
C PHE A 154 -7.33 -17.58 -8.97
N GLU A 155 -8.55 -18.09 -8.79
CA GLU A 155 -9.39 -18.76 -9.79
C GLU A 155 -10.18 -17.75 -10.65
#